data_AF-M4QIS2-F1
#
_entry.id   AF-M4QIS2-F1
#
_cell.length_a   1.000
_cell.length_b   1.000
_cell.length_c   1.000
_cell.angle_alpha   90.00
_cell.angle_beta   90.00
_cell.angle_gamma   90.00
#
_symmetry.space_group_name_H-M   'P 1'
#
loop_
_entity.id
_entity.type
_entity.pdbx_description
1 polymer ?
#
loop_
_entity_poly.entity_id
_entity_poly.type
_entity_poly.pdbx_seq_one_letter_code
_entity_poly.pdbx_strand_id
1 'polypeptide(L)'
;MTTYYFALASQNFLLVQEPLEEVFRERVNYYQSNNKAIDFWLIPNPSFLEKPEMISFKNLVPKDAVAIISTNPIFINWLKLRIGYICIGQFEDNLQLSEESLNITVLTDKI
;
A
#
# COMPACT_ATOMS: atom_id res chain seq x y z
N MET A 1 7.61 8.98 16.22
CA MET A 1 7.96 8.00 15.19
C MET A 1 6.93 6.91 15.25
N THR A 2 6.26 6.66 14.13
CA THR A 2 5.24 5.63 13.99
C THR A 2 5.82 4.50 13.17
N THR A 3 5.57 3.25 13.56
CA THR A 3 5.94 2.08 12.76
C THR A 3 4.88 1.87 11.69
N TYR A 4 5.33 1.86 10.43
CA TYR A 4 4.52 1.53 9.27
C TYR A 4 4.93 0.18 8.74
N TYR A 5 3.94 -0.63 8.38
CA TYR A 5 4.09 -1.90 7.69
C TYR A 5 3.68 -1.69 6.24
N PHE A 6 4.40 -2.31 5.31
CA PHE A 6 4.09 -2.18 3.90
C PHE A 6 4.00 -3.52 3.19
N ALA A 7 3.15 -3.57 2.18
CA ALA A 7 3.15 -4.54 1.11
C ALA A 7 3.50 -3.84 -0.19
N LEU A 8 4.48 -4.36 -0.93
CA LEU A 8 5.06 -3.74 -2.11
C LEU A 8 5.05 -4.70 -3.29
N ALA A 9 4.55 -4.23 -4.44
CA ALA A 9 4.60 -4.93 -5.71
C ALA A 9 4.43 -3.95 -6.89
N SER A 10 4.48 -4.45 -8.12
CA SER A 10 4.24 -3.62 -9.31
C SER A 10 2.81 -3.09 -9.33
N GLN A 11 2.61 -1.91 -9.93
CA GLN A 11 1.29 -1.32 -10.14
C GLN A 11 0.37 -2.28 -10.91
N ASN A 12 0.88 -2.89 -11.98
CA ASN A 12 0.12 -3.85 -12.77
C ASN A 12 -0.37 -5.04 -11.93
N PHE A 13 0.48 -5.59 -11.07
CA PHE A 13 0.08 -6.70 -10.21
C PHE A 13 -1.00 -6.28 -9.19
N LEU A 14 -0.77 -5.20 -8.43
CA LEU A 14 -1.66 -4.79 -7.34
C LEU A 14 -2.99 -4.19 -7.80
N LEU A 15 -3.02 -3.51 -8.95
CA LEU A 15 -4.20 -2.74 -9.39
C LEU A 15 -4.96 -3.36 -10.56
N VAL A 16 -4.32 -4.22 -11.36
CA VAL A 16 -4.92 -4.79 -12.57
C VAL A 16 -5.12 -6.29 -12.44
N GLN A 17 -4.11 -7.02 -11.98
CA GLN A 17 -4.18 -8.49 -11.90
C GLN A 17 -4.93 -8.96 -10.65
N GLU A 18 -4.69 -8.31 -9.51
CA GLU A 18 -5.35 -8.66 -8.26
C GLU A 18 -6.63 -7.84 -8.05
N PRO A 19 -7.78 -8.46 -7.72
CA PRO A 19 -9.04 -7.77 -7.50
C PRO A 19 -9.09 -7.15 -6.08
N LEU A 20 -8.18 -6.20 -5.80
CA LEU A 20 -8.07 -5.56 -4.48
C LEU A 20 -8.99 -4.35 -4.30
N GLU A 21 -9.56 -3.81 -5.38
CA GLU A 21 -10.48 -2.66 -5.30
C GLU A 21 -11.66 -2.93 -4.34
N GLU A 22 -12.33 -4.07 -4.51
CA GLU A 22 -13.43 -4.52 -3.64
C GLU A 22 -12.99 -4.62 -2.18
N VAL A 23 -11.82 -5.23 -1.95
CA VAL A 23 -11.25 -5.42 -0.61
C VAL A 23 -11.04 -4.08 0.08
N PHE A 24 -10.47 -3.10 -0.63
CA PHE A 24 -10.22 -1.79 -0.05
C PHE A 24 -11.50 -1.00 0.15
N ARG A 25 -12.43 -1.03 -0.80
CA ARG A 25 -13.73 -0.38 -0.68
C ARG A 25 -14.52 -0.89 0.53
N GLU A 26 -14.64 -2.21 0.66
CA GLU A 26 -15.34 -2.83 1.80
C GLU A 26 -14.61 -2.56 3.12
N ARG A 27 -13.28 -2.52 3.11
CA ARG A 27 -12.50 -2.12 4.29
C ARG A 27 -12.77 -0.66 4.67
N VAL A 28 -12.78 0.28 3.72
CA VAL A 28 -13.13 1.68 4.00
C VAL A 28 -14.55 1.79 4.56
N ASN A 29 -15.52 1.11 3.94
CA ASN A 29 -16.91 1.06 4.42
C ASN A 29 -17.00 0.51 5.85
N TYR A 30 -16.26 -0.56 6.16
CA TYR A 30 -16.18 -1.12 7.50
C TYR A 30 -15.61 -0.11 8.50
N TYR A 31 -14.54 0.61 8.15
CA TYR A 31 -13.94 1.60 9.04
C TYR A 31 -14.91 2.73 9.35
N GLN A 32 -15.55 3.28 8.31
CA GLN A 32 -16.56 4.33 8.45
C GLN A 32 -17.76 3.87 9.29
N SER A 33 -18.33 2.71 8.98
CA SER A 33 -19.49 2.16 9.71
C SER A 33 -19.21 1.86 11.18
N ASN A 34 -17.94 1.67 11.55
CA ASN A 34 -17.51 1.37 12.92
C ASN A 34 -16.82 2.56 13.61
N ASN A 35 -16.87 3.78 13.05
CA ASN A 35 -16.17 4.96 13.57
C ASN A 35 -14.67 4.72 13.83
N LYS A 36 -14.01 3.94 12.96
CA LYS A 36 -12.57 3.68 13.02
C LYS A 36 -11.83 4.63 12.09
N ALA A 37 -10.76 5.24 12.58
CA ALA A 37 -9.85 6.02 11.75
C ALA A 37 -9.12 5.11 10.75
N ILE A 38 -9.03 5.55 9.49
CA ILE A 38 -8.27 4.86 8.44
C ILE A 38 -6.81 4.74 8.87
N ASP A 39 -6.29 3.51 8.81
CA ASP A 39 -4.94 3.15 9.21
C ASP A 39 -4.17 2.47 8.07
N PHE A 40 -4.65 2.60 6.83
CA PHE A 40 -4.03 2.04 5.64
C PHE A 40 -4.19 2.95 4.42
N TRP A 41 -3.23 2.89 3.48
CA TRP A 41 -3.13 3.79 2.33
C TRP A 41 -2.49 3.09 1.13
N LEU A 42 -2.75 3.57 -0.08
CA LEU A 42 -2.14 3.07 -1.31
C LEU A 42 -1.25 4.15 -1.92
N ILE A 43 0.06 3.91 -1.92
CA ILE A 43 1.05 4.90 -2.32
C ILE A 43 1.72 4.46 -3.64
N PRO A 44 1.38 5.08 -4.78
CA PRO A 44 2.11 4.87 -6.02
C PRO A 44 3.49 5.54 -5.94
N ASN A 45 4.50 4.90 -6.53
CA ASN A 45 5.89 5.38 -6.55
C ASN A 45 6.38 5.83 -5.15
N PRO A 46 6.36 4.93 -4.15
CA PRO A 46 6.58 5.28 -2.77
C PRO A 46 8.00 5.84 -2.52
N SER A 47 8.07 7.11 -2.11
CA SER A 47 9.33 7.82 -1.87
C SER A 47 10.19 7.22 -0.76
N PHE A 48 9.60 6.45 0.16
CA PHE A 48 10.36 5.77 1.22
C PHE A 48 11.34 4.72 0.66
N LEU A 49 11.12 4.22 -0.57
CA LEU A 49 12.06 3.30 -1.23
C LEU A 49 13.41 3.94 -1.58
N GLU A 50 13.49 5.27 -1.58
CA GLU A 50 14.75 6.00 -1.80
C GLU A 50 15.66 6.00 -0.58
N LYS A 51 15.17 5.58 0.58
CA LYS A 51 15.98 5.48 1.79
C LYS A 51 17.02 4.34 1.67
N PRO A 52 18.24 4.50 2.20
CA PRO A 52 19.30 3.49 2.12
C PRO A 52 18.87 2.10 2.61
N GLU A 53 18.10 2.04 3.70
CA GLU A 53 17.60 0.79 4.27
C GLU A 53 16.54 0.07 3.41
N MET A 54 16.00 0.74 2.38
CA MET A 54 14.97 0.20 1.49
C MET A 54 15.51 -0.23 0.12
N ILE A 55 16.81 -0.07 -0.14
CA ILE A 55 17.43 -0.39 -1.43
C ILE A 55 17.20 -1.86 -1.82
N SER A 56 17.25 -2.78 -0.86
CA SER A 56 16.99 -4.20 -1.11
C SER A 56 15.58 -4.44 -1.64
N PHE A 57 14.57 -3.75 -1.12
CA PHE A 57 13.19 -3.82 -1.60
C PHE A 57 13.02 -3.11 -2.94
N LYS A 58 13.62 -1.93 -3.11
CA LYS A 58 13.58 -1.15 -4.36
C LYS A 58 14.08 -1.95 -5.56
N ASN A 59 15.11 -2.79 -5.37
CA ASN A 59 15.66 -3.63 -6.44
C ASN A 59 14.80 -4.87 -6.78
N LEU A 60 13.81 -5.22 -5.95
CA LEU A 60 12.92 -6.38 -6.16
C LEU A 60 11.66 -6.03 -6.96
N VAL A 61 11.37 -4.73 -7.15
CA VAL A 61 10.15 -4.25 -7.78
C VAL A 61 10.48 -3.34 -8.97
N PRO A 62 9.58 -3.20 -9.96
CA PRO A 62 9.79 -2.27 -11.06
C PRO A 62 9.65 -0.82 -10.59
N LYS A 63 9.96 0.12 -11.48
CA LYS A 63 9.93 1.56 -11.16
C LYS A 63 8.53 2.06 -10.80
N ASP A 64 7.50 1.50 -11.44
CA ASP A 64 6.08 1.76 -11.20
C ASP A 64 5.55 0.92 -10.02
N ALA A 65 6.30 0.85 -8.93
CA ALA A 65 5.85 0.10 -7.75
C ALA A 65 4.74 0.85 -7.00
N VAL A 66 3.82 0.09 -6.41
CA VAL A 66 2.80 0.60 -5.49
C VAL A 66 3.02 -0.06 -4.13
N ALA A 67 2.96 0.74 -3.07
CA ALA A 67 2.97 0.26 -1.70
C ALA A 67 1.58 0.38 -1.09
N ILE A 68 1.08 -0.70 -0.49
CA ILE A 68 0.00 -0.64 0.49
C ILE A 68 0.67 -0.47 1.85
N ILE A 69 0.44 0.65 2.52
CA ILE A 69 1.01 0.95 3.83
C ILE A 69 -0.08 0.87 4.88
N SER A 70 0.25 0.38 6.07
CA SER A 70 -0.66 0.42 7.22
C SER A 70 0.10 0.46 8.54
N THR A 71 -0.50 1.03 9.60
CA THR A 71 0.01 0.86 10.96
C THR A 71 -0.42 -0.47 11.60
N ASN A 72 -1.18 -1.29 10.86
CA ASN A 72 -1.67 -2.59 11.30
C ASN A 72 -0.89 -3.75 10.63
N PRO A 73 0.00 -4.45 11.37
CA PRO A 73 0.79 -5.54 10.80
C PRO A 73 -0.05 -6.74 10.36
N ILE A 74 -1.19 -6.98 11.04
CA ILE A 74 -2.07 -8.11 10.71
C ILE A 74 -2.66 -7.93 9.31
N PHE A 75 -2.99 -6.68 8.93
CA PHE A 75 -3.51 -6.39 7.60
C PHE A 75 -2.47 -6.65 6.50
N ILE A 76 -1.23 -6.22 6.71
CA ILE A 76 -0.14 -6.46 5.75
C ILE A 76 0.19 -7.97 5.64
N ASN A 77 0.22 -8.68 6.76
CA ASN A 77 0.40 -10.14 6.76
C ASN A 77 -0.75 -10.85 6.04
N TRP A 78 -1.99 -10.41 6.24
CA TRP A 78 -3.15 -10.94 5.53
C TRP A 78 -3.01 -10.73 4.02
N LEU A 79 -2.58 -9.55 3.57
CA LEU A 79 -2.30 -9.29 2.16
C LEU A 79 -1.24 -10.28 1.63
N LYS A 80 -0.13 -10.46 2.36
CA LYS A 80 0.92 -11.41 1.95
C LYS A 80 0.38 -12.83 1.75
N LEU A 81 -0.49 -13.31 2.63
CA LEU A 81 -1.12 -14.62 2.50
C LEU A 81 -2.14 -14.67 1.36
N ARG A 82 -2.87 -13.57 1.12
CA ARG A 82 -3.96 -13.51 0.15
C ARG A 82 -3.49 -13.43 -1.30
N ILE A 83 -2.43 -12.67 -1.58
CA ILE A 83 -1.96 -12.40 -2.95
C ILE A 83 -0.52 -12.87 -3.21
N GLY A 84 0.23 -13.30 -2.18
CA GLY A 84 1.47 -14.08 -2.34
C GLY A 84 2.69 -13.30 -2.85
N TYR A 85 2.68 -12.88 -4.12
CA TYR A 85 3.80 -12.33 -4.88
C TYR A 85 4.14 -10.86 -4.57
N ILE A 86 4.05 -10.50 -3.28
CA ILE A 86 4.39 -9.17 -2.76
C ILE A 86 5.58 -9.23 -1.80
N CYS A 87 6.38 -8.18 -1.75
CA CYS A 87 7.34 -7.96 -0.68
C CYS A 87 6.62 -7.34 0.53
N ILE A 88 6.97 -7.73 1.74
CA ILE A 88 6.49 -7.04 2.95
C ILE A 88 7.66 -6.63 3.84
N GLY A 89 7.46 -5.56 4.60
CA GLY A 89 8.45 -5.06 5.54
C GLY A 89 7.85 -4.01 6.46
N GLN A 90 8.71 -3.35 7.21
CA GLN A 90 8.33 -2.25 8.08
C GLN A 90 9.41 -1.17 8.09
N PHE A 91 9.01 0.04 8.43
CA PHE A 91 9.92 1.16 8.67
C PHE A 91 9.30 2.12 9.68
N GLU A 92 10.14 2.96 10.29
CA GLU A 92 9.67 4.05 11.14
C GLU A 92 9.72 5.37 10.39
N ASP A 93 8.68 6.18 10.55
CA ASP A 93 8.61 7.51 9.95
C ASP A 93 7.62 8.40 10.71
N ASN A 94 7.56 9.67 10.32
CA ASN A 94 6.54 10.63 10.75
C ASN A 94 5.69 11.06 9.53
N LEU A 95 5.31 10.10 8.68
CA LEU A 95 4.47 10.36 7.50
C LEU A 95 3.14 10.98 7.94
N GLN A 96 2.72 12.04 7.23
CA GLN A 96 1.39 12.63 7.37
C GLN A 96 0.52 12.08 6.25
N LEU A 97 -0.08 10.91 6.48
CA LEU A 97 -0.97 10.24 5.53
C LEU A 97 -2.43 10.63 5.82
N SER A 98 -3.15 11.04 4.79
CA SER A 98 -4.59 11.38 4.84
C SER A 98 -5.41 10.38 4.03
N GLU A 99 -6.73 10.38 4.21
CA GLU A 99 -7.65 9.53 3.43
C GLU A 99 -7.56 9.78 1.92
N GLU A 100 -7.13 10.96 1.48
CA GLU A 100 -6.91 11.29 0.06
C GLU A 100 -5.83 10.40 -0.58
N SER A 101 -4.89 9.86 0.20
CA SER A 101 -3.89 8.92 -0.29
C SER A 101 -4.43 7.50 -0.56
N LEU A 102 -5.74 7.30 -0.45
CA LEU A 102 -6.44 6.12 -0.99
C LEU A 102 -6.92 6.33 -2.44
N ASN A 103 -6.95 7.58 -2.93
CA ASN A 103 -7.43 7.90 -4.27
C ASN A 103 -6.33 7.62 -5.29
N ILE A 104 -6.21 6.37 -5.73
CA ILE A 104 -5.49 6.08 -6.96
C ILE A 104 -6.35 6.62 -8.10
N THR A 105 -6.04 7.83 -8.55
CA THR A 105 -6.53 8.28 -9.85
C THR A 105 -5.82 7.38 -10.86
N VAL A 106 -6.50 6.34 -11.34
CA VAL A 106 -6.06 5.61 -12.52
C VAL A 106 -5.91 6.68 -13.58
N LEU A 107 -4.67 7.03 -13.92
CA LEU A 107 -4.37 7.76 -15.13
C LEU A 107 -4.84 6.84 -16.26
N THR A 108 -6.12 6.92 -16.61
CA THR A 108 -6.54 6.63 -17.97
C THR A 108 -5.77 7.64 -18.81
N ASP A 109 -4.61 7.21 -19.30
CA ASP A 109 -4.00 7.81 -20.46
C ASP A 109 -5.04 7.70 -21.58
N LYS A 110 -5.81 8.77 -21.75
CA LYS A 110 -6.46 9.08 -23.01
C LYS A 110 -5.34 9.35 -24.01
N ILE A 111 -5.06 8.38 -24.87
CA ILE A 111 -4.65 8.62 -26.26
C ILE A 111 -5.45 7.67 -27.14
#